data_AF-A0A9N8DRX9-F1
#
_entry.id   AF-A0A9N8DRX9-F1
#
_cell.length_a   1.000
_cell.length_b   1.000
_cell.length_c   1.000
_cell.angle_alpha   90.00
_cell.angle_beta   90.00
_cell.angle_gamma   90.00
#
_symmetry.space_group_name_H-M   'P 1'
#
loop_
_entity.id
_entity.type
_entity.pdbx_description
1 polymer ?
#
loop_
_entity_poly.entity_id
_entity_poly.type
_entity_poly.pdbx_seq_one_letter_code
_entity_poly.pdbx_strand_id
1 'polypeptide(L)'
;MAVPIKDAANAVPGYPARAFGASAPAAYANPQQPASSPAAYANPQQPAAERPVTAPLSEQQIKRLTDQGFSRGLAQSLNDAKKSFSKRIWIVDNSGSMQTCDGHRMAETRNRKTIKMIECSRWEEIQECVKYHTQLSGLLEAPTSFRLLNDPGAAVGPQQFHVATGSVESIPGDVQNGLRIMQRARPGGCTPLTQHILEIHREVSAMAPTLRANGQRVTIQIATDGLPSDLRGYSRQEHRDEFVEALRSLEGLPVWVVVRLCTDEEDVVNFYNELDSVLELSMEVLDDFVGEAEEVHEHNPWLNYALPIHRMREMGYHDRVFDMLDERKLTKSELRDFCYLLFGEGSMDGVADPNVEWHEFCKDMDRLLRKEEQQWDPIKKRMKPWVDLHTLNYMYGDGSACAIL
;
A
#
# COMPACT_ATOMS: atom_id res chain seq x y z
N MET A 1 -61.41 0.40 7.55
CA MET A 1 -61.55 1.65 8.34
C MET A 1 -60.52 2.63 7.81
N ALA A 2 -60.99 3.61 7.05
CA ALA A 2 -60.21 4.70 6.49
C ALA A 2 -60.33 5.91 7.41
N VAL A 3 -59.23 6.62 7.65
CA VAL A 3 -59.19 7.95 8.28
C VAL A 3 -58.23 8.83 7.45
N PRO A 4 -58.63 10.05 7.07
CA PRO A 4 -57.96 10.87 6.05
C PRO A 4 -56.96 11.87 6.65
N ILE A 5 -56.03 12.36 5.83
CA ILE A 5 -55.24 13.57 6.12
C ILE A 5 -55.64 14.65 5.13
N LYS A 6 -56.00 15.81 5.69
CA LYS A 6 -56.46 17.03 5.01
C LYS A 6 -55.30 17.92 4.60
N ASP A 7 -55.53 18.64 3.50
CA ASP A 7 -54.81 19.79 3.00
C ASP A 7 -54.67 20.95 4.01
N ALA A 8 -53.58 21.72 3.86
CA ALA A 8 -53.58 23.16 4.06
C ALA A 8 -52.50 23.83 3.18
N ALA A 9 -52.98 24.63 2.23
CA ALA A 9 -52.20 25.54 1.39
C ALA A 9 -51.74 26.78 2.16
N ASN A 10 -50.64 27.43 1.71
CA ASN A 10 -50.47 28.88 1.81
C ASN A 10 -49.45 29.44 0.80
N ALA A 11 -50.01 30.16 -0.17
CA ALA A 11 -49.64 31.43 -0.82
C ALA A 11 -48.15 31.87 -1.08
N VAL A 12 -47.95 32.11 -2.39
CA VAL A 12 -47.05 32.98 -3.21
C VAL A 12 -46.72 34.38 -2.62
N PRO A 13 -45.60 35.08 -3.01
CA PRO A 13 -45.46 35.85 -4.29
C PRO A 13 -44.03 35.72 -4.91
N GLY A 14 -43.67 35.97 -6.18
CA GLY A 14 -44.24 36.75 -7.29
C GLY A 14 -43.19 37.74 -7.85
N TYR A 15 -42.82 37.58 -9.14
CA TYR A 15 -42.11 38.51 -10.08
C TYR A 15 -40.55 38.64 -10.05
N PRO A 16 -39.89 39.05 -11.17
CA PRO A 16 -40.13 38.72 -12.59
C PRO A 16 -38.87 38.39 -13.42
N ALA A 17 -39.11 37.79 -14.59
CA ALA A 17 -38.18 37.74 -15.71
C ALA A 17 -38.06 39.10 -16.44
N ARG A 18 -36.86 39.43 -16.90
CA ARG A 18 -36.63 40.44 -17.95
C ARG A 18 -35.61 39.92 -18.96
N ALA A 19 -36.05 39.83 -20.21
CA ALA A 19 -35.22 39.77 -21.40
C ALA A 19 -35.34 41.11 -22.13
N PHE A 20 -34.23 41.60 -22.70
CA PHE A 20 -34.02 42.58 -23.79
C PHE A 20 -32.51 42.85 -23.76
N GLY A 21 -31.70 42.95 -24.81
CA GLY A 21 -31.87 43.12 -26.24
C GLY A 21 -30.55 43.74 -26.74
N ALA A 22 -30.12 43.34 -27.93
CA ALA A 22 -28.95 43.71 -28.74
C ALA A 22 -28.22 45.05 -28.49
N SER A 23 -26.89 45.06 -28.66
CA SER A 23 -26.19 45.75 -29.77
C SER A 23 -24.67 45.85 -29.54
N ALA A 24 -23.89 45.57 -30.60
CA ALA A 24 -22.48 45.91 -30.71
C ALA A 24 -22.32 47.38 -31.16
N PRO A 25 -21.15 47.99 -30.88
CA PRO A 25 -20.45 48.65 -31.99
C PRO A 25 -18.94 48.37 -32.01
N ALA A 26 -18.36 48.72 -33.15
CA ALA A 26 -17.07 48.32 -33.67
C ALA A 26 -15.86 49.11 -33.13
N ALA A 27 -14.71 48.42 -33.21
CA ALA A 27 -13.37 48.84 -33.61
C ALA A 27 -12.81 50.21 -33.16
N TYR A 28 -11.71 50.16 -32.40
CA TYR A 28 -10.53 51.01 -32.62
C TYR A 28 -9.26 50.19 -32.42
N ALA A 29 -8.29 50.40 -33.31
CA ALA A 29 -7.01 49.73 -33.39
C ALA A 29 -5.87 50.58 -32.78
N ASN A 30 -4.88 49.85 -32.22
CA ASN A 30 -3.44 50.15 -32.11
C ASN A 30 -2.94 51.18 -31.07
N PRO A 31 -1.63 51.20 -30.69
CA PRO A 31 -0.60 50.14 -30.59
C PRO A 31 0.13 50.10 -29.21
N GLN A 32 1.10 49.20 -29.07
CA GLN A 32 2.20 49.15 -28.08
C GLN A 32 1.99 48.26 -26.83
N GLN A 33 2.25 46.96 -27.05
CA GLN A 33 2.74 46.06 -26.01
C GLN A 33 4.21 46.38 -25.68
N PRO A 34 4.60 46.52 -24.40
CA PRO A 34 5.98 46.29 -24.00
C PRO A 34 6.21 44.76 -23.94
N ALA A 35 7.30 44.33 -24.56
CA ALA A 35 7.74 42.94 -24.60
C ALA A 35 7.82 42.33 -23.18
N SER A 36 6.95 41.36 -22.89
CA SER A 36 7.09 40.50 -21.71
C SER A 36 8.31 39.61 -21.91
N SER A 37 9.25 39.73 -20.96
CA SER A 37 10.46 38.92 -20.88
C SER A 37 10.14 37.42 -20.95
N PRO A 38 10.98 36.60 -21.60
CA PRO A 38 10.78 35.16 -21.63
C PRO A 38 10.86 34.62 -20.21
N ALA A 39 9.77 33.94 -19.79
CA ALA A 39 9.74 33.14 -18.59
C ALA A 39 10.94 32.18 -18.63
N ALA A 40 11.79 32.27 -17.60
CA ALA A 40 12.88 31.35 -17.41
C ALA A 40 12.30 29.93 -17.34
N TYR A 41 12.57 29.14 -18.37
CA TYR A 41 12.35 27.70 -18.34
C TYR A 41 13.12 27.15 -17.14
N ALA A 42 12.37 26.64 -16.16
CA ALA A 42 12.92 25.89 -15.06
C ALA A 42 13.68 24.70 -15.67
N ASN A 43 14.99 24.73 -15.51
CA ASN A 43 15.91 23.68 -15.91
C ASN A 43 15.42 22.34 -15.30
N PRO A 44 15.30 21.24 -16.08
CA PRO A 44 15.04 19.93 -15.49
C PRO A 44 16.10 19.66 -14.43
N GLN A 45 15.64 19.42 -13.20
CA GLN A 45 16.49 19.20 -12.03
C GLN A 45 17.57 18.17 -12.38
N GLN A 46 18.82 18.58 -12.17
CA GLN A 46 19.97 17.67 -12.16
C GLN A 46 19.64 16.48 -11.24
N PRO A 47 20.07 15.25 -11.58
CA PRO A 47 19.88 14.10 -10.72
C PRO A 47 20.42 14.43 -9.32
N ALA A 48 19.55 14.31 -8.32
CA ALA A 48 19.91 14.51 -6.93
C ALA A 48 21.15 13.65 -6.61
N ALA A 49 22.18 14.27 -6.02
CA ALA A 49 23.41 13.58 -5.66
C ALA A 49 23.09 12.28 -4.92
N GLU A 50 23.65 11.17 -5.41
CA GLU A 50 23.41 9.82 -4.89
C GLU A 50 23.71 9.79 -3.39
N ARG A 51 22.68 9.47 -2.58
CA ARG A 51 22.86 9.23 -1.15
C ARG A 51 23.76 7.99 -0.98
N PRO A 52 24.84 8.07 -0.18
CA PRO A 52 25.65 6.90 0.13
C PRO A 52 24.84 5.87 0.93
N VAL A 53 25.30 4.62 0.88
CA VAL A 53 24.77 3.41 1.54
C VAL A 53 23.90 3.74 2.75
N THR A 54 22.62 3.38 2.66
CA THR A 54 21.63 3.62 3.72
C THR A 54 22.11 3.03 5.04
N ALA A 55 22.34 3.89 6.03
CA ALA A 55 22.66 3.46 7.38
C ALA A 55 21.59 2.49 7.91
N PRO A 56 22.01 1.49 8.72
CA PRO A 56 21.07 0.58 9.36
C PRO A 56 20.12 1.36 10.27
N LEU A 57 18.91 0.81 10.49
CA LEU A 57 17.97 1.39 11.45
C LEU A 57 18.61 1.52 12.84
N SER A 58 18.46 2.70 13.43
CA SER A 58 18.83 2.97 14.81
C SER A 58 17.90 2.23 15.79
N GLU A 59 18.37 2.01 17.03
CA GLU A 59 17.52 1.45 18.09
C GLU A 59 16.26 2.28 18.36
N GLN A 60 16.32 3.60 18.15
CA GLN A 60 15.14 4.46 18.27
C GLN A 60 14.12 4.17 17.16
N GLN A 61 14.57 3.94 15.93
CA GLN A 61 13.70 3.55 14.81
C GLN A 61 13.09 2.16 15.05
N ILE A 62 13.90 1.19 15.49
CA ILE A 62 13.42 -0.16 15.82
C ILE A 62 12.37 -0.08 16.94
N LYS A 63 12.63 0.67 18.02
CA LYS A 63 11.66 0.85 19.09
C LYS A 63 10.33 1.44 18.58
N ARG A 64 10.38 2.44 17.69
CA ARG A 64 9.18 3.04 17.09
C ARG A 64 8.40 2.08 16.21
N LEU A 65 9.06 1.11 15.56
CA LEU A 65 8.38 0.03 14.84
C LEU A 65 7.72 -0.95 15.81
N THR A 66 8.42 -1.32 16.89
CA THR A 66 7.85 -2.18 17.94
C THR A 66 6.66 -1.54 18.65
N ASP A 67 6.71 -0.23 18.90
CA ASP A 67 5.57 0.52 19.44
C ASP A 67 4.36 0.55 18.46
N GLN A 68 4.56 0.21 17.18
CA GLN A 68 3.52 0.04 16.15
C GLN A 68 3.11 -1.43 15.96
N GLY A 69 3.60 -2.35 16.78
CA GLY A 69 3.27 -3.77 16.75
C GLY A 69 4.23 -4.66 15.97
N PHE A 70 5.26 -4.13 15.31
CA PHE A 70 6.27 -4.96 14.65
C PHE A 70 7.08 -5.74 15.70
N SER A 71 7.27 -7.03 15.49
CA SER A 71 8.31 -7.74 16.22
C SER A 71 9.70 -7.20 15.82
N ARG A 72 10.70 -7.46 16.66
CA ARG A 72 12.07 -7.02 16.37
C ARG A 72 12.64 -7.64 15.09
N GLY A 73 12.27 -8.89 14.78
CA GLY A 73 12.65 -9.57 13.55
C GLY A 73 12.06 -8.92 12.30
N LEU A 74 10.78 -8.56 12.30
CA LEU A 74 10.16 -7.87 11.17
C LEU A 74 10.77 -6.47 10.97
N ALA A 75 11.09 -5.77 12.06
CA ALA A 75 11.79 -4.48 11.99
C ALA A 75 13.20 -4.61 11.34
N GLN A 76 13.91 -5.70 11.62
CA GLN A 76 15.19 -6.01 10.97
C GLN A 76 15.00 -6.40 9.50
N SER A 77 13.96 -7.15 9.19
CA SER A 77 13.59 -7.51 7.81
C SER A 77 13.31 -6.25 6.96
N LEU A 78 12.63 -5.25 7.52
CA LEU A 78 12.45 -3.94 6.87
C LEU A 78 13.77 -3.19 6.62
N ASN A 79 14.75 -3.34 7.52
CA ASN A 79 16.08 -2.76 7.34
C ASN A 79 16.83 -3.40 6.15
N ASP A 80 16.65 -4.69 5.91
CA ASP A 80 17.27 -5.38 4.77
C ASP A 80 16.55 -5.07 3.46
N ALA A 81 15.23 -4.92 3.48
CA ALA A 81 14.49 -4.36 2.34
C ALA A 81 14.88 -2.90 2.03
N LYS A 82 15.25 -2.09 3.03
CA LYS A 82 15.79 -0.75 2.80
C LYS A 82 17.09 -0.77 1.98
N LYS A 83 17.95 -1.78 2.17
CA LYS A 83 19.20 -1.94 1.40
C LYS A 83 18.92 -2.44 -0.02
N SER A 84 18.00 -3.38 -0.15
CA SER A 84 17.67 -4.07 -1.40
C SER A 84 16.89 -3.18 -2.38
N PHE A 85 16.15 -2.20 -1.87
CA PHE A 85 15.33 -1.30 -2.68
C PHE A 85 15.76 0.15 -2.54
N SER A 86 16.26 0.72 -3.64
CA SER A 86 16.74 2.11 -3.67
C SER A 86 15.61 3.14 -3.59
N LYS A 87 14.43 2.78 -4.10
CA LYS A 87 13.26 3.65 -4.20
C LYS A 87 11.97 2.84 -4.20
N ARG A 88 10.91 3.46 -3.69
CA ARG A 88 9.53 2.96 -3.73
C ARG A 88 8.64 3.95 -4.48
N ILE A 89 7.78 3.47 -5.35
CA ILE A 89 6.86 4.30 -6.14
C ILE A 89 5.44 3.78 -5.92
N TRP A 90 4.61 4.59 -5.28
CA TRP A 90 3.19 4.32 -5.10
C TRP A 90 2.40 5.02 -6.20
N ILE A 91 1.59 4.25 -6.91
CA ILE A 91 0.47 4.71 -7.72
C ILE A 91 -0.77 4.55 -6.84
N VAL A 92 -1.45 5.66 -6.58
CA VAL A 92 -2.59 5.74 -5.67
C VAL A 92 -3.81 6.13 -6.47
N ASP A 93 -4.75 5.21 -6.57
CA ASP A 93 -6.03 5.44 -7.22
C ASP A 93 -6.86 6.44 -6.43
N ASN A 94 -7.13 7.58 -7.07
CA ASN A 94 -8.07 8.58 -6.60
C ASN A 94 -9.14 8.83 -7.67
N SER A 95 -9.52 7.82 -8.45
CA SER A 95 -10.58 7.88 -9.44
C SER A 95 -11.97 7.98 -8.77
N GLY A 96 -13.02 8.14 -9.57
CA GLY A 96 -14.39 8.26 -9.06
C GLY A 96 -14.95 6.98 -8.39
N SER A 97 -14.52 5.79 -8.83
CA SER A 97 -14.97 4.48 -8.29
C SER A 97 -14.59 4.30 -6.82
N MET A 98 -13.50 4.93 -6.39
CA MET A 98 -13.03 4.93 -5.01
C MET A 98 -14.02 5.56 -4.00
N GLN A 99 -15.12 6.16 -4.45
CA GLN A 99 -16.21 6.64 -3.59
C GLN A 99 -17.12 5.52 -3.06
N THR A 100 -17.02 4.30 -3.60
CA THR A 100 -17.81 3.14 -3.17
C THR A 100 -17.55 2.83 -1.69
N CYS A 101 -18.62 2.53 -0.93
CA CYS A 101 -18.62 2.36 0.53
C CYS A 101 -18.56 0.88 0.95
N ASP A 102 -17.62 0.14 0.41
CA ASP A 102 -17.33 -1.27 0.69
C ASP A 102 -15.90 -1.49 1.22
N GLY A 103 -15.16 -0.42 1.51
CA GLY A 103 -13.84 -0.51 2.13
C GLY A 103 -13.89 -0.74 3.63
N HIS A 104 -12.77 -1.16 4.22
CA HIS A 104 -12.67 -1.55 5.62
C HIS A 104 -11.50 -0.88 6.33
N ARG A 105 -11.76 -0.19 7.44
CA ARG A 105 -10.69 0.39 8.29
C ARG A 105 -10.75 -0.05 9.73
N MET A 106 -9.58 -0.08 10.35
CA MET A 106 -9.45 -0.31 11.78
C MET A 106 -9.73 0.96 12.57
N ALA A 107 -10.59 0.86 13.58
CA ALA A 107 -10.82 1.91 14.55
C ALA A 107 -10.55 1.42 15.97
N GLU A 108 -9.65 2.12 16.65
CA GLU A 108 -9.48 1.97 18.09
C GLU A 108 -10.73 2.46 18.81
N THR A 109 -11.29 1.63 19.70
CA THR A 109 -12.36 2.08 20.58
C THR A 109 -11.78 2.84 21.79
N ARG A 110 -12.66 3.45 22.60
CA ARG A 110 -12.27 4.07 23.88
C ARG A 110 -11.47 3.13 24.80
N ASN A 111 -11.62 1.82 24.62
CA ASN A 111 -10.73 0.81 25.16
C ASN A 111 -9.69 0.45 24.09
N ARG A 112 -8.44 0.88 24.26
CA ARG A 112 -7.32 0.60 23.34
C ARG A 112 -7.06 -0.90 23.09
N LYS A 113 -7.68 -1.80 23.87
CA LYS A 113 -7.62 -3.25 23.68
C LYS A 113 -8.71 -3.81 22.78
N THR A 114 -9.63 -2.98 22.28
CA THR A 114 -10.71 -3.40 21.39
C THR A 114 -10.62 -2.59 20.12
N ILE A 115 -10.27 -3.27 19.04
CA ILE A 115 -10.27 -2.76 17.67
C ILE A 115 -11.59 -3.17 17.04
N LYS A 116 -12.18 -2.27 16.25
CA LYS A 116 -13.34 -2.56 15.42
C LYS A 116 -13.00 -2.28 13.97
N MET A 117 -13.40 -3.17 13.08
CA MET A 117 -13.49 -2.85 11.67
C MET A 117 -14.73 -1.97 11.45
N ILE A 118 -14.56 -0.88 10.71
CA ILE A 118 -15.61 0.06 10.34
C ILE A 118 -15.64 0.13 8.82
N GLU A 119 -16.83 -0.06 8.26
CA GLU A 119 -17.10 0.19 6.84
C GLU A 119 -16.81 1.65 6.50
N CYS A 120 -16.08 1.87 5.41
CA CYS A 120 -15.77 3.19 4.89
C CYS A 120 -15.74 3.17 3.36
N SER A 121 -15.48 4.31 2.74
CA SER A 121 -15.17 4.30 1.31
C SER A 121 -13.82 3.65 1.03
N ARG A 122 -13.67 3.04 -0.16
CA ARG A 122 -12.36 2.57 -0.69
C ARG A 122 -11.31 3.68 -0.61
N TRP A 123 -11.71 4.92 -0.89
CA TRP A 123 -10.86 6.10 -0.75
C TRP A 123 -10.40 6.35 0.69
N GLU A 124 -11.28 6.28 1.69
CA GLU A 124 -10.91 6.49 3.09
C GLU A 124 -9.92 5.44 3.58
N GLU A 125 -10.09 4.20 3.13
CA GLU A 125 -9.18 3.10 3.44
C GLU A 125 -7.79 3.33 2.82
N ILE A 126 -7.70 3.56 1.50
CA ILE A 126 -6.41 3.80 0.86
C ILE A 126 -5.75 5.08 1.38
N GLN A 127 -6.55 6.08 1.75
CA GLN A 127 -6.05 7.31 2.35
C GLN A 127 -5.38 7.04 3.70
N GLU A 128 -5.92 6.14 4.53
CA GLU A 128 -5.31 5.70 5.79
C GLU A 128 -4.02 4.91 5.53
N CYS A 129 -4.07 3.96 4.60
CA CYS A 129 -2.92 3.19 4.15
C CYS A 129 -1.76 4.08 3.67
N VAL A 130 -2.00 5.00 2.74
CA VAL A 130 -0.96 5.88 2.19
C VAL A 130 -0.42 6.85 3.24
N LYS A 131 -1.26 7.35 4.16
CA LYS A 131 -0.78 8.18 5.28
C LYS A 131 0.16 7.39 6.20
N TYR A 132 -0.18 6.14 6.48
CA TYR A 132 0.68 5.23 7.24
C TYR A 132 2.02 5.03 6.52
N HIS A 133 1.99 4.68 5.23
CA HIS A 133 3.21 4.49 4.43
C HIS A 133 4.04 5.76 4.23
N THR A 134 3.41 6.93 4.22
CA THR A 134 4.11 8.23 4.25
C THR A 134 4.93 8.37 5.53
N GLN A 135 4.34 8.04 6.68
CA GLN A 135 5.03 8.09 7.98
C GLN A 135 6.10 7.00 8.10
N LEU A 136 5.80 5.78 7.66
CA LEU A 136 6.72 4.65 7.69
C LEU A 136 7.94 4.90 6.80
N SER A 137 7.74 5.45 5.59
CA SER A 137 8.84 5.86 4.70
C SER A 137 9.75 6.89 5.35
N GLY A 138 9.18 7.87 6.06
CA GLY A 138 9.95 8.86 6.81
C GLY A 138 10.70 8.24 8.00
N LEU A 139 10.06 7.32 8.72
CA LEU A 139 10.68 6.59 9.84
C LEU A 139 11.86 5.74 9.39
N LEU A 140 11.72 5.01 8.29
CA LEU A 140 12.75 4.14 7.74
C LEU A 140 13.82 4.92 6.96
N GLU A 141 13.58 6.20 6.68
CA GLU A 141 14.37 7.00 5.73
C GLU A 141 14.45 6.32 4.36
N ALA A 142 13.35 5.70 3.94
CA ALA A 142 13.22 4.99 2.68
C ALA A 142 12.69 5.95 1.61
N PRO A 143 13.43 6.22 0.52
CA PRO A 143 12.97 7.11 -0.55
C PRO A 143 11.69 6.60 -1.19
N THR A 144 10.59 7.33 -1.03
CA THR A 144 9.27 6.95 -1.51
C THR A 144 8.63 8.09 -2.29
N SER A 145 8.06 7.79 -3.46
CA SER A 145 7.29 8.72 -4.26
C SER A 145 5.85 8.25 -4.35
N PHE A 146 4.89 9.13 -4.06
CA PHE A 146 3.48 8.85 -4.18
C PHE A 146 2.91 9.64 -5.36
N ARG A 147 2.16 8.96 -6.22
CA ARG A 147 1.56 9.50 -7.45
C ARG A 147 0.06 9.23 -7.41
N LEU A 148 -0.73 10.28 -7.35
CA LEU A 148 -2.18 10.17 -7.52
C LEU A 148 -2.50 9.95 -9.00
N LEU A 149 -3.44 9.05 -9.31
CA LEU A 149 -3.83 8.78 -10.70
C LEU A 149 -4.33 10.04 -11.42
N ASN A 150 -5.12 10.84 -10.71
CA ASN A 150 -5.72 12.08 -11.17
C ASN A 150 -5.14 13.27 -10.38
N ASP A 151 -5.00 14.42 -11.05
CA ASP A 151 -4.56 15.66 -10.41
C ASP A 151 -5.53 16.04 -9.26
N PRO A 152 -5.06 16.14 -8.00
CA PRO A 152 -5.92 16.50 -6.86
C PRO A 152 -6.36 17.97 -6.87
N GLY A 153 -5.86 18.78 -7.82
CA GLY A 153 -6.15 20.18 -7.99
C GLY A 153 -5.14 21.10 -7.30
N ALA A 154 -4.89 22.26 -7.90
CA ALA A 154 -3.89 23.22 -7.45
C ALA A 154 -4.06 23.70 -5.99
N ALA A 155 -5.30 23.68 -5.47
CA ALA A 155 -5.57 24.04 -4.08
C ALA A 155 -5.12 22.96 -3.07
N VAL A 156 -4.95 21.71 -3.50
CA VAL A 156 -4.57 20.56 -2.66
C VAL A 156 -3.06 20.37 -2.64
N GLY A 157 -2.44 20.27 -3.81
CA GLY A 157 -1.00 20.02 -3.97
C GLY A 157 -0.67 19.40 -5.33
N PRO A 158 0.60 19.05 -5.57
CA PRO A 158 1.00 18.37 -6.79
C PRO A 158 0.41 16.96 -6.88
N GLN A 159 0.27 16.45 -8.11
CA GLN A 159 -0.13 15.05 -8.36
C GLN A 159 0.89 14.03 -7.81
N GLN A 160 2.16 14.42 -7.72
CA GLN A 160 3.23 13.60 -7.15
C GLN A 160 3.86 14.30 -5.95
N PHE A 161 4.13 13.55 -4.88
CA PHE A 161 4.89 14.02 -3.73
C PHE A 161 5.89 12.96 -3.27
N HIS A 162 6.90 13.39 -2.51
CA HIS A 162 8.03 12.53 -2.14
C HIS A 162 8.29 12.59 -0.65
N VAL A 163 8.81 11.49 -0.11
CA VAL A 163 9.28 11.35 1.27
C VAL A 163 10.66 10.75 1.26
N ALA A 164 11.57 11.31 2.07
CA ALA A 164 12.93 10.79 2.26
C ALA A 164 13.78 10.67 0.98
N THR A 165 13.48 11.45 -0.06
CA THR A 165 14.30 11.59 -1.26
C THR A 165 15.38 12.69 -1.13
N GLY A 166 15.16 13.66 -0.24
CA GLY A 166 16.05 14.80 0.01
C GLY A 166 17.06 14.57 1.14
N SER A 167 17.34 15.60 1.94
CA SER A 167 18.20 15.47 3.13
C SER A 167 17.42 14.91 4.33
N VAL A 168 18.11 14.48 5.40
CA VAL A 168 17.41 13.90 6.58
C VAL A 168 16.56 14.97 7.27
N GLU A 169 17.00 16.22 7.22
CA GLU A 169 16.34 17.39 7.80
C GLU A 169 15.03 17.75 7.07
N SER A 170 14.88 17.38 5.80
CA SER A 170 13.63 17.64 5.05
C SER A 170 12.52 16.64 5.37
N ILE A 171 12.87 15.44 5.86
CA ILE A 171 11.93 14.32 6.05
C ILE A 171 10.69 14.71 6.87
N PRO A 172 10.79 15.42 8.02
CA PRO A 172 9.60 15.82 8.76
C PRO A 172 8.65 16.72 7.95
N GLY A 173 9.20 17.62 7.13
CA GLY A 173 8.43 18.50 6.24
C GLY A 173 7.80 17.73 5.08
N ASP A 174 8.53 16.78 4.50
CA ASP A 174 8.05 15.89 3.44
C ASP A 174 6.85 15.05 3.92
N VAL A 175 6.97 14.45 5.12
CA VAL A 175 5.88 13.68 5.75
C VAL A 175 4.66 14.57 6.00
N GLN A 176 4.85 15.75 6.59
CA GLN A 176 3.74 16.69 6.83
C GLN A 176 3.06 17.13 5.53
N ASN A 177 3.83 17.36 4.46
CA ASN A 177 3.30 17.69 3.15
C ASN A 177 2.45 16.55 2.57
N GLY A 178 2.98 15.32 2.57
CA GLY A 178 2.25 14.14 2.10
C GLY A 178 0.95 13.91 2.86
N LEU A 179 0.98 13.97 4.20
CA LEU A 179 -0.20 13.85 5.05
C LEU A 179 -1.26 14.91 4.71
N ARG A 180 -0.86 16.16 4.49
CA ARG A 180 -1.76 17.26 4.10
C ARG A 180 -2.37 17.03 2.73
N ILE A 181 -1.59 16.60 1.74
CA ILE A 181 -2.10 16.29 0.39
C ILE A 181 -3.15 15.20 0.48
N MET A 182 -2.82 14.06 1.11
CA MET A 182 -3.75 12.96 1.27
C MET A 182 -5.00 13.35 2.07
N GLN A 183 -4.89 14.20 3.09
CA GLN A 183 -6.05 14.69 3.85
C GLN A 183 -7.05 15.47 2.98
N ARG A 184 -6.55 16.20 1.97
CA ARG A 184 -7.32 17.17 1.18
C ARG A 184 -7.71 16.65 -0.21
N ALA A 185 -6.97 15.68 -0.75
CA ALA A 185 -7.31 15.00 -1.99
C ALA A 185 -8.69 14.32 -1.88
N ARG A 186 -9.37 14.22 -3.01
CA ARG A 186 -10.70 13.63 -3.13
C ARG A 186 -10.72 12.70 -4.35
N PRO A 187 -11.51 11.61 -4.29
CA PRO A 187 -11.69 10.72 -5.41
C PRO A 187 -12.49 11.38 -6.54
N GLY A 188 -12.02 11.25 -7.78
CA GLY A 188 -12.63 11.77 -8.99
C GLY A 188 -11.75 11.53 -10.22
N GLY A 189 -12.34 11.61 -11.42
CA GLY A 189 -11.62 11.33 -12.66
C GLY A 189 -11.63 9.84 -13.04
N CYS A 190 -10.66 9.43 -13.86
CA CYS A 190 -10.61 8.10 -14.50
C CYS A 190 -9.46 7.26 -13.92
N THR A 191 -9.19 6.09 -14.48
CA THR A 191 -8.15 5.15 -14.00
C THR A 191 -7.06 4.97 -15.08
N PRO A 192 -6.25 6.00 -15.40
CA PRO A 192 -5.27 5.98 -16.50
C PRO A 192 -3.98 5.22 -16.13
N LEU A 193 -4.11 4.01 -15.59
CA LEU A 193 -2.99 3.21 -15.08
C LEU A 193 -1.87 3.01 -16.12
N THR A 194 -2.23 2.72 -17.38
CA THR A 194 -1.27 2.53 -18.49
C THR A 194 -0.29 3.68 -18.62
N GLN A 195 -0.77 4.93 -18.56
CA GLN A 195 0.10 6.11 -18.70
C GLN A 195 1.11 6.18 -17.55
N HIS A 196 0.67 5.95 -16.31
CA HIS A 196 1.53 6.00 -15.13
C HIS A 196 2.61 4.91 -15.19
N ILE A 197 2.27 3.70 -15.64
CA ILE A 197 3.24 2.62 -15.83
C ILE A 197 4.30 2.99 -16.89
N LEU A 198 3.89 3.56 -18.03
CA LEU A 198 4.84 3.99 -19.08
C LEU A 198 5.78 5.11 -18.61
N GLU A 199 5.30 6.01 -17.75
CA GLU A 199 6.14 7.04 -17.13
C GLU A 199 7.14 6.44 -16.14
N ILE A 200 6.70 5.49 -15.31
CA ILE A 200 7.57 4.76 -14.38
C ILE A 200 8.61 3.94 -15.13
N HIS A 201 8.22 3.26 -16.22
CA HIS A 201 9.14 2.52 -17.07
C HIS A 201 10.29 3.40 -17.56
N ARG A 202 10.00 4.63 -18.03
CA ARG A 202 11.05 5.58 -18.48
C ARG A 202 11.98 5.97 -17.35
N GLU A 203 11.44 6.24 -16.17
CA GLU A 203 12.21 6.60 -14.99
C GLU A 203 13.12 5.46 -14.52
N VAL A 204 12.58 4.25 -14.36
CA VAL A 204 13.34 3.09 -13.91
C VAL A 204 14.36 2.66 -14.97
N SER A 205 14.02 2.73 -16.25
CA SER A 205 14.97 2.45 -17.35
C SER A 205 16.20 3.34 -17.26
N ALA A 206 16.03 4.64 -16.94
CA ALA A 206 17.14 5.55 -16.77
C ALA A 206 18.01 5.21 -15.54
N MET A 207 17.42 4.65 -14.49
CA MET A 207 18.11 4.22 -13.27
C MET A 207 18.71 2.80 -13.36
N ALA A 208 18.25 1.98 -14.30
CA ALA A 208 18.55 0.54 -14.35
C ALA A 208 20.05 0.20 -14.34
N PRO A 209 20.96 0.91 -15.04
CA PRO A 209 22.39 0.62 -14.96
C PRO A 209 22.94 0.74 -13.53
N THR A 210 22.61 1.83 -12.82
CA THR A 210 23.04 2.07 -11.44
C THR A 210 22.42 1.05 -10.48
N LEU A 211 21.12 0.77 -10.64
CA LEU A 211 20.42 -0.23 -9.82
C LEU A 211 21.09 -1.60 -9.91
N ARG A 212 21.41 -2.06 -11.13
CA ARG A 212 22.11 -3.34 -11.33
C ARG A 212 23.52 -3.32 -10.75
N ALA A 213 24.28 -2.24 -10.96
CA ALA A 213 25.63 -2.11 -10.42
C ALA A 213 25.64 -2.21 -8.87
N ASN A 214 24.59 -1.72 -8.22
CA ASN A 214 24.43 -1.73 -6.78
C ASN A 214 23.69 -2.96 -6.23
N GLY A 215 23.20 -3.86 -7.09
CA GLY A 215 22.36 -4.99 -6.69
C GLY A 215 21.00 -4.57 -6.09
N GLN A 216 20.50 -3.40 -6.47
CA GLN A 216 19.26 -2.81 -5.95
C GLN A 216 18.12 -2.90 -6.96
N ARG A 217 16.89 -2.78 -6.45
CA ARG A 217 15.65 -2.73 -7.22
C ARG A 217 14.81 -1.50 -6.86
N VAL A 218 13.77 -1.25 -7.65
CA VAL A 218 12.70 -0.28 -7.33
C VAL A 218 11.42 -1.05 -7.03
N THR A 219 10.71 -0.70 -5.96
CA THR A 219 9.37 -1.25 -5.74
C THR A 219 8.32 -0.33 -6.37
N ILE A 220 7.30 -0.91 -7.02
CA ILE A 220 6.18 -0.20 -7.62
C ILE A 220 4.90 -0.73 -6.97
N GLN A 221 4.25 0.07 -6.13
CA GLN A 221 2.98 -0.25 -5.49
C GLN A 221 1.85 0.33 -6.34
N ILE A 222 0.93 -0.49 -6.82
CA ILE A 222 -0.25 -0.09 -7.56
C ILE A 222 -1.45 -0.33 -6.65
N ALA A 223 -1.97 0.73 -6.03
CA ALA A 223 -3.18 0.63 -5.23
C ALA A 223 -4.37 1.12 -6.04
N THR A 224 -5.29 0.21 -6.40
CA THR A 224 -6.42 0.49 -7.31
C THR A 224 -7.63 -0.38 -7.00
N ASP A 225 -8.82 0.14 -7.30
CA ASP A 225 -10.10 -0.57 -7.15
C ASP A 225 -10.71 -1.00 -8.48
N GLY A 226 -9.99 -0.83 -9.59
CA GLY A 226 -10.61 -0.96 -10.89
C GLY A 226 -9.65 -1.35 -12.01
N LEU A 227 -10.28 -1.64 -13.14
CA LEU A 227 -9.60 -1.98 -14.38
C LEU A 227 -9.08 -0.70 -15.07
N PRO A 228 -7.99 -0.81 -15.85
CA PRO A 228 -7.46 0.31 -16.62
C PRO A 228 -8.53 0.92 -17.52
N SER A 229 -8.58 2.25 -17.58
CA SER A 229 -9.49 3.02 -18.44
C SER A 229 -8.77 4.13 -19.18
N ASP A 230 -9.37 4.58 -20.28
CA ASP A 230 -8.90 5.77 -20.99
C ASP A 230 -9.15 7.06 -20.18
N LEU A 231 -8.68 8.19 -20.71
CA LEU A 231 -8.90 9.52 -20.10
C LEU A 231 -10.38 9.95 -20.05
N ARG A 232 -11.29 9.18 -20.64
CA ARG A 232 -12.73 9.41 -20.64
C ARG A 232 -13.48 8.43 -19.72
N GLY A 233 -12.78 7.50 -19.08
CA GLY A 233 -13.32 6.52 -18.14
C GLY A 233 -13.88 5.26 -18.80
N TYR A 234 -13.63 5.04 -20.10
CA TYR A 234 -14.02 3.79 -20.74
C TYR A 234 -12.99 2.70 -20.42
N SER A 235 -13.43 1.61 -19.78
CA SER A 235 -12.64 0.39 -19.65
C SER A 235 -13.16 -0.66 -20.64
N ARG A 236 -12.27 -1.13 -21.52
CA ARG A 236 -12.55 -2.10 -22.59
C ARG A 236 -11.35 -3.04 -22.71
N GLN A 237 -11.52 -4.16 -23.42
CA GLN A 237 -10.44 -5.12 -23.63
C GLN A 237 -9.18 -4.47 -24.19
N GLU A 238 -9.31 -3.56 -25.16
CA GLU A 238 -8.20 -2.78 -25.72
C GLU A 238 -7.37 -2.05 -24.65
N HIS A 239 -8.00 -1.43 -23.65
CA HIS A 239 -7.29 -0.73 -22.56
C HIS A 239 -6.64 -1.69 -21.56
N ARG A 240 -7.23 -2.86 -21.36
CA ARG A 240 -6.65 -3.93 -20.54
C ARG A 240 -5.40 -4.50 -21.22
N ASP A 241 -5.49 -4.77 -22.51
CA ASP A 241 -4.35 -5.25 -23.31
C ASP A 241 -3.21 -4.22 -23.31
N GLU A 242 -3.51 -2.93 -23.51
CA GLU A 242 -2.52 -1.85 -23.42
C GLU A 242 -1.85 -1.76 -22.04
N PHE A 243 -2.61 -1.97 -20.97
CA PHE A 243 -2.07 -2.00 -19.61
C PHE A 243 -1.16 -3.20 -19.39
N VAL A 244 -1.55 -4.39 -19.87
CA VAL A 244 -0.70 -5.60 -19.83
C VAL A 244 0.59 -5.38 -20.61
N GLU A 245 0.54 -4.77 -21.80
CA GLU A 245 1.76 -4.41 -22.55
C GLU A 245 2.63 -3.40 -21.79
N ALA A 246 2.01 -2.45 -21.08
CA ALA A 246 2.75 -1.49 -20.26
C ALA A 246 3.43 -2.19 -19.07
N LEU A 247 2.76 -3.12 -18.39
CA LEU A 247 3.40 -3.95 -17.35
C LEU A 247 4.52 -4.81 -17.94
N ARG A 248 4.30 -5.43 -19.11
CA ARG A 248 5.31 -6.19 -19.84
C ARG A 248 6.55 -5.35 -20.16
N SER A 249 6.39 -4.05 -20.41
CA SER A 249 7.54 -3.15 -20.61
C SER A 249 8.48 -3.06 -19.41
N LEU A 250 8.00 -3.39 -18.20
CA LEU A 250 8.83 -3.47 -17.00
C LEU A 250 9.64 -4.76 -16.90
N GLU A 251 9.35 -5.78 -17.72
CA GLU A 251 10.09 -7.04 -17.72
C GLU A 251 11.58 -6.80 -17.99
N GLY A 252 12.41 -7.56 -17.27
CA GLY A 252 13.86 -7.42 -17.30
C GLY A 252 14.39 -6.20 -16.55
N LEU A 253 13.60 -5.18 -16.21
CA LEU A 253 14.06 -4.09 -15.34
C LEU A 253 14.21 -4.56 -13.88
N PRO A 254 15.09 -3.92 -13.08
CA PRO A 254 15.26 -4.27 -11.67
C PRO A 254 14.10 -3.71 -10.83
N VAL A 255 12.91 -4.29 -10.98
CA VAL A 255 11.68 -3.88 -10.27
C VAL A 255 11.08 -5.01 -9.45
N TRP A 256 10.23 -4.64 -8.50
CA TRP A 256 9.29 -5.50 -7.79
C TRP A 256 7.93 -4.81 -7.77
N VAL A 257 6.90 -5.42 -8.33
CA VAL A 257 5.56 -4.80 -8.42
C VAL A 257 4.65 -5.40 -7.36
N VAL A 258 3.91 -4.56 -6.63
CA VAL A 258 2.87 -5.00 -5.70
C VAL A 258 1.57 -4.35 -6.13
N VAL A 259 0.56 -5.14 -6.45
CA VAL A 259 -0.79 -4.67 -6.74
C VAL A 259 -1.63 -4.84 -5.48
N ARG A 260 -2.03 -3.74 -4.85
CA ARG A 260 -2.97 -3.74 -3.71
C ARG A 260 -4.37 -3.48 -4.25
N LEU A 261 -5.21 -4.50 -4.25
CA LEU A 261 -6.60 -4.36 -4.64
C LEU A 261 -7.37 -3.62 -3.54
N CYS A 262 -8.25 -2.72 -3.96
CA CYS A 262 -9.11 -1.93 -3.07
C CYS A 262 -10.58 -2.24 -3.36
N THR A 263 -10.88 -3.46 -3.82
CA THR A 263 -12.20 -3.89 -4.27
C THR A 263 -12.38 -5.39 -4.09
N ASP A 264 -13.60 -5.80 -3.77
CA ASP A 264 -14.04 -7.20 -3.76
C ASP A 264 -14.69 -7.61 -5.11
N GLU A 265 -14.58 -6.78 -6.15
CA GLU A 265 -15.16 -7.06 -7.46
C GLU A 265 -14.41 -8.22 -8.14
N GLU A 266 -15.07 -9.40 -8.21
CA GLU A 266 -14.49 -10.65 -8.70
C GLU A 266 -13.81 -10.50 -10.08
N ASP A 267 -14.36 -9.72 -11.01
CA ASP A 267 -13.77 -9.55 -12.34
C ASP A 267 -12.48 -8.71 -12.31
N VAL A 268 -12.35 -7.79 -11.37
CA VAL A 268 -11.11 -7.04 -11.11
C VAL A 268 -10.06 -7.96 -10.48
N VAL A 269 -10.45 -8.69 -9.43
CA VAL A 269 -9.56 -9.62 -8.73
C VAL A 269 -9.02 -10.68 -9.68
N ASN A 270 -9.89 -11.33 -10.45
CA ASN A 270 -9.50 -12.33 -11.45
C ASN A 270 -8.55 -11.77 -12.50
N PHE A 271 -8.79 -10.54 -12.98
CA PHE A 271 -7.91 -9.91 -13.97
C PHE A 271 -6.48 -9.76 -13.45
N TYR A 272 -6.28 -9.29 -12.21
CA TYR A 272 -4.94 -9.10 -11.65
C TYR A 272 -4.28 -10.43 -11.28
N ASN A 273 -5.02 -11.40 -10.75
CA ASN A 273 -4.48 -12.73 -10.42
C ASN A 273 -4.05 -13.53 -11.66
N GLU A 274 -4.65 -13.28 -12.82
CA GLU A 274 -4.24 -13.91 -14.08
C GLU A 274 -2.93 -13.35 -14.65
N LEU A 275 -2.45 -12.18 -14.18
CA LEU A 275 -1.27 -11.51 -14.73
C LEU A 275 0.01 -12.33 -14.59
N ASP A 276 0.17 -13.05 -13.47
CA ASP A 276 1.34 -13.91 -13.23
C ASP A 276 1.50 -15.02 -14.27
N SER A 277 0.40 -15.43 -14.90
CA SER A 277 0.43 -16.46 -15.96
C SER A 277 0.84 -15.90 -17.33
N VAL A 278 0.79 -14.57 -17.51
CA VAL A 278 0.99 -13.88 -18.79
C VAL A 278 2.25 -13.02 -18.81
N LEU A 279 2.80 -12.67 -17.65
CA LEU A 279 3.97 -11.81 -17.49
C LEU A 279 5.15 -12.57 -16.85
N GLU A 280 6.36 -12.35 -17.35
CA GLU A 280 7.60 -12.78 -16.69
C GLU A 280 8.10 -11.69 -15.72
N LEU A 281 7.17 -11.02 -15.03
CA LEU A 281 7.42 -9.89 -14.15
C LEU A 281 7.43 -10.36 -12.69
N SER A 282 8.39 -9.88 -11.90
CA SER A 282 8.36 -10.11 -10.45
C SER A 282 7.29 -9.25 -9.81
N MET A 283 6.14 -9.85 -9.52
CA MET A 283 4.99 -9.16 -8.94
C MET A 283 4.25 -9.98 -7.88
N GLU A 284 3.41 -9.29 -7.12
CA GLU A 284 2.56 -9.83 -6.06
C GLU A 284 1.22 -9.09 -6.10
N VAL A 285 0.12 -9.81 -5.92
CA VAL A 285 -1.23 -9.24 -5.76
C VAL A 285 -1.64 -9.43 -4.32
N LEU A 286 -2.09 -8.36 -3.67
CA LEU A 286 -2.54 -8.32 -2.28
C LEU A 286 -3.98 -7.84 -2.22
N ASP A 287 -4.79 -8.52 -1.42
CA ASP A 287 -6.14 -8.07 -1.08
C ASP A 287 -6.10 -7.04 0.09
N ASP A 288 -7.27 -6.63 0.57
CA ASP A 288 -7.38 -5.90 1.83
C ASP A 288 -6.83 -6.71 3.03
N PHE A 289 -6.55 -6.04 4.14
CA PHE A 289 -5.93 -6.70 5.30
C PHE A 289 -6.73 -7.90 5.83
N VAL A 290 -8.05 -7.87 5.74
CA VAL A 290 -8.91 -8.93 6.27
C VAL A 290 -9.03 -10.06 5.26
N GLY A 291 -9.26 -9.76 3.98
CA GLY A 291 -9.33 -10.75 2.91
C GLY A 291 -8.04 -11.56 2.81
N GLU A 292 -6.90 -10.87 2.79
CA GLU A 292 -5.57 -11.48 2.80
C GLU A 292 -5.35 -12.40 4.00
N ALA A 293 -5.83 -11.99 5.20
CA ALA A 293 -5.71 -12.81 6.38
C ALA A 293 -6.60 -14.06 6.32
N GLU A 294 -7.74 -14.01 5.62
CA GLU A 294 -8.63 -15.15 5.41
C GLU A 294 -7.96 -16.21 4.52
N GLU A 295 -7.31 -15.79 3.43
CA GLU A 295 -6.53 -16.68 2.55
C GLU A 295 -5.36 -17.34 3.29
N VAL A 296 -4.58 -16.55 4.04
CA VAL A 296 -3.51 -17.11 4.89
C VAL A 296 -4.06 -18.06 5.95
N HIS A 297 -5.24 -17.79 6.50
CA HIS A 297 -5.86 -18.67 7.49
C HIS A 297 -6.31 -20.00 6.91
N GLU A 298 -6.70 -20.05 5.64
CA GLU A 298 -7.09 -21.29 4.95
C GLU A 298 -5.92 -22.29 4.91
N HIS A 299 -4.73 -21.79 4.60
CA HIS A 299 -3.55 -22.63 4.41
C HIS A 299 -2.68 -22.78 5.67
N ASN A 300 -2.58 -21.73 6.47
CA ASN A 300 -1.71 -21.63 7.64
C ASN A 300 -2.46 -21.07 8.87
N PRO A 301 -3.53 -21.75 9.37
CA PRO A 301 -4.37 -21.25 10.47
C PRO A 301 -3.65 -21.13 11.82
N TRP A 302 -2.43 -21.63 11.92
CA TRP A 302 -1.54 -21.45 13.07
C TRP A 302 -0.96 -20.05 13.15
N LEU A 303 -0.90 -19.31 12.03
CA LEU A 303 -0.37 -17.96 11.95
C LEU A 303 -1.48 -16.96 12.24
N ASN A 304 -1.22 -16.03 13.15
CA ASN A 304 -1.96 -14.79 13.24
C ASN A 304 -1.38 -13.79 12.24
N TYR A 305 -2.02 -13.65 11.07
CA TYR A 305 -1.65 -12.67 10.07
C TYR A 305 -1.99 -11.25 10.57
N ALA A 306 -1.04 -10.66 11.29
CA ALA A 306 -1.23 -9.36 11.91
C ALA A 306 -0.87 -8.21 10.98
N LEU A 307 -1.42 -7.02 11.27
CA LEU A 307 -1.25 -5.83 10.45
C LEU A 307 0.20 -5.49 10.09
N PRO A 308 1.23 -5.65 10.96
CA PRO A 308 2.62 -5.39 10.58
C PRO A 308 3.12 -6.24 9.40
N ILE A 309 2.68 -7.50 9.28
CA ILE A 309 3.02 -8.38 8.15
C ILE A 309 2.43 -7.82 6.85
N HIS A 310 1.14 -7.46 6.90
CA HIS A 310 0.47 -6.87 5.74
C HIS A 310 1.12 -5.56 5.31
N ARG A 311 1.43 -4.67 6.27
CA ARG A 311 2.06 -3.37 5.99
C ARG A 311 3.46 -3.51 5.40
N MET A 312 4.25 -4.51 5.79
CA MET A 312 5.56 -4.70 5.15
C MET A 312 5.44 -5.22 3.72
N ARG A 313 4.52 -6.16 3.44
CA ARG A 313 4.22 -6.63 2.08
C ARG A 313 3.74 -5.47 1.18
N GLU A 314 2.79 -4.66 1.66
CA GLU A 314 2.37 -3.42 0.97
C GLU A 314 3.53 -2.47 0.67
N MET A 315 4.54 -2.38 1.55
CA MET A 315 5.73 -1.54 1.34
C MET A 315 6.70 -2.11 0.28
N GLY A 316 6.42 -3.29 -0.26
CA GLY A 316 7.24 -4.04 -1.19
C GLY A 316 8.38 -4.80 -0.49
N TYR A 317 8.21 -5.19 0.77
CA TYR A 317 9.04 -6.26 1.34
C TYR A 317 8.67 -7.56 0.66
N HIS A 318 9.67 -8.31 0.21
CA HIS A 318 9.48 -9.61 -0.41
C HIS A 318 10.49 -10.59 0.16
N ASP A 319 9.97 -11.74 0.56
CA ASP A 319 10.70 -12.97 0.85
C ASP A 319 9.78 -14.12 0.46
N ARG A 320 10.36 -15.14 -0.18
CA ARG A 320 9.63 -16.28 -0.73
C ARG A 320 8.68 -16.92 0.30
N VAL A 321 9.03 -16.91 1.59
CA VAL A 321 8.20 -17.52 2.63
C VAL A 321 6.89 -16.76 2.85
N PHE A 322 6.87 -15.43 2.64
CA PHE A 322 5.64 -14.64 2.71
C PHE A 322 4.73 -14.92 1.52
N ASP A 323 5.28 -15.06 0.30
CA ASP A 323 4.52 -15.39 -0.91
C ASP A 323 3.81 -16.77 -0.80
N MET A 324 4.33 -17.68 0.04
CA MET A 324 3.75 -19.02 0.17
C MET A 324 2.69 -19.13 1.27
N LEU A 325 2.41 -18.04 2.02
CA LEU A 325 1.52 -18.08 3.20
C LEU A 325 0.06 -18.31 2.84
N ASP A 326 -0.39 -17.71 1.75
CA ASP A 326 -1.74 -17.72 1.17
C ASP A 326 -1.87 -18.76 0.04
N GLU A 327 -0.77 -19.30 -0.49
CA GLU A 327 -0.82 -20.35 -1.52
C GLU A 327 -0.99 -21.77 -0.96
N ARG A 328 -0.29 -22.07 0.15
CA ARG A 328 -0.22 -23.44 0.68
C ARG A 328 0.29 -23.51 2.11
N LYS A 329 0.07 -24.67 2.72
CA LYS A 329 0.75 -25.01 3.98
C LYS A 329 2.26 -24.95 3.80
N LEU A 330 2.95 -24.25 4.69
CA LEU A 330 4.42 -24.22 4.71
C LEU A 330 4.99 -25.62 5.02
N THR A 331 6.22 -25.88 4.59
CA THR A 331 7.02 -27.00 5.08
C THR A 331 7.62 -26.68 6.45
N LYS A 332 8.12 -27.68 7.19
CA LYS A 332 8.78 -27.43 8.49
C LYS A 332 10.01 -26.52 8.36
N SER A 333 10.75 -26.62 7.25
CA SER A 333 11.88 -25.73 6.97
C SER A 333 11.41 -24.30 6.70
N GLU A 334 10.41 -24.11 5.84
CA GLU A 334 9.84 -22.78 5.55
C GLU A 334 9.20 -22.16 6.80
N LEU A 335 8.56 -22.96 7.65
CA LEU A 335 8.06 -22.52 8.96
C LEU A 335 9.20 -21.99 9.85
N ARG A 336 10.35 -22.65 9.86
CA ARG A 336 11.53 -22.19 10.61
C ARG A 336 12.03 -20.87 10.03
N ASP A 337 12.11 -20.76 8.71
CA ASP A 337 12.54 -19.54 8.01
C ASP A 337 11.57 -18.38 8.29
N PHE A 338 10.26 -18.64 8.28
CA PHE A 338 9.25 -17.66 8.68
C PHE A 338 9.46 -17.18 10.13
N CYS A 339 9.66 -18.11 11.07
CA CYS A 339 9.94 -17.75 12.47
C CYS A 339 11.26 -16.97 12.61
N TYR A 340 12.26 -17.24 11.78
CA TYR A 340 13.48 -16.46 11.70
C TYR A 340 13.23 -15.01 11.32
N LEU A 341 12.45 -14.79 10.27
CA LEU A 341 12.05 -13.44 9.84
C LEU A 341 11.20 -12.73 10.90
N LEU A 342 10.31 -13.48 11.57
CA LEU A 342 9.42 -12.95 12.58
C LEU A 342 10.15 -12.56 13.88
N PHE A 343 10.97 -13.43 14.46
CA PHE A 343 11.59 -13.18 15.78
C PHE A 343 13.02 -12.62 15.69
N GLY A 344 13.66 -12.73 14.53
CA GLY A 344 15.01 -12.25 14.25
C GLY A 344 16.11 -13.23 14.66
N GLU A 345 17.28 -13.08 14.04
CA GLU A 345 18.46 -13.96 14.21
C GLU A 345 18.82 -14.20 15.67
N GLY A 346 18.96 -13.13 16.46
CA GLY A 346 19.39 -13.26 17.85
C GLY A 346 18.39 -13.99 18.76
N SER A 347 17.11 -14.03 18.39
CA SER A 347 16.08 -14.77 19.12
C SER A 347 16.01 -16.23 18.69
N MET A 348 16.30 -16.49 17.42
CA MET A 348 16.19 -17.81 16.78
C MET A 348 17.50 -18.60 16.83
N ASP A 349 18.61 -17.99 17.26
CA ASP A 349 19.86 -18.69 17.57
C ASP A 349 19.63 -19.76 18.65
N GLY A 350 20.12 -20.97 18.38
CA GLY A 350 19.93 -22.14 19.24
C GLY A 350 18.53 -22.75 19.28
N VAL A 351 17.54 -22.21 18.54
CA VAL A 351 16.20 -22.83 18.46
C VAL A 351 16.28 -24.17 17.72
N ALA A 352 15.70 -25.22 18.30
CA ALA A 352 15.76 -26.58 17.75
C ALA A 352 15.19 -26.69 16.32
N ASP A 353 15.76 -27.56 15.48
CA ASP A 353 15.26 -27.75 14.10
C ASP A 353 13.92 -28.52 14.11
N PRO A 354 12.81 -27.96 13.59
CA PRO A 354 11.52 -28.63 13.59
C PRO A 354 11.50 -29.95 12.79
N ASN A 355 12.43 -30.16 11.86
CA ASN A 355 12.57 -31.41 11.12
C ASN A 355 13.19 -32.54 11.94
N VAL A 356 13.95 -32.20 12.99
CA VAL A 356 14.69 -33.17 13.82
C VAL A 356 14.06 -33.29 15.21
N GLU A 357 13.75 -32.17 15.85
CA GLU A 357 13.33 -32.08 17.25
C GLU A 357 12.07 -31.19 17.40
N TRP A 358 10.94 -31.64 16.86
CA TRP A 358 9.68 -30.88 16.87
C TRP A 358 9.22 -30.43 18.26
N HIS A 359 9.35 -31.30 19.28
CA HIS A 359 8.92 -30.99 20.64
C HIS A 359 9.73 -29.87 21.28
N GLU A 360 11.06 -29.90 21.11
CA GLU A 360 11.93 -28.84 21.61
C GLU A 360 11.71 -27.54 20.83
N PHE A 361 11.47 -27.63 19.51
CA PHE A 361 11.08 -26.47 18.70
C PHE A 361 9.82 -25.80 19.26
N CYS A 362 8.74 -26.55 19.54
CA CYS A 362 7.53 -25.98 20.13
C CYS A 362 7.76 -25.31 21.50
N LYS A 363 8.64 -25.87 22.35
CA LYS A 363 9.00 -25.26 23.63
C LYS A 363 9.77 -23.95 23.45
N ASP A 364 10.72 -23.93 22.51
CA ASP A 364 11.45 -22.73 22.16
C ASP A 364 10.52 -21.64 21.62
N MET A 365 9.58 -22.01 20.75
CA MET A 365 8.56 -21.10 20.25
C MET A 365 7.67 -20.54 21.37
N ASP A 366 7.24 -21.36 22.33
CA ASP A 366 6.49 -20.88 23.50
C ASP A 366 7.28 -19.85 24.32
N ARG A 367 8.57 -20.13 24.54
CA ARG A 367 9.48 -19.20 25.24
C ARG A 367 9.64 -17.87 24.49
N LEU A 368 9.68 -17.88 23.15
CA LEU A 368 9.76 -16.68 22.34
C LEU A 368 8.45 -15.87 22.37
N LEU A 369 7.32 -16.54 22.16
CA LEU A 369 6.00 -15.90 22.14
C LEU A 369 5.65 -15.21 23.47
N ARG A 370 6.11 -15.74 24.61
CA ARG A 370 5.91 -15.11 25.93
C ARG A 370 6.63 -13.75 26.09
N LYS A 371 7.59 -13.44 25.23
CA LYS A 371 8.30 -12.15 25.21
C LYS A 371 7.67 -11.12 24.27
N GLU A 372 6.83 -11.57 23.35
CA GLU A 372 6.19 -10.71 22.35
C GLU A 372 4.86 -10.15 22.86
N GLU A 373 4.51 -8.97 22.38
CA GLU A 373 3.16 -8.45 22.56
C GLU A 373 2.17 -9.21 21.67
N GLN A 374 0.97 -9.42 22.20
CA GLN A 374 -0.12 -9.98 21.41
C GLN A 374 -0.51 -9.01 20.30
N GLN A 375 -0.89 -9.56 19.16
CA GLN A 375 -1.34 -8.85 17.97
C GLN A 375 -2.84 -9.04 17.75
N TRP A 376 -3.48 -8.08 17.12
CA TRP A 376 -4.87 -8.23 16.73
C TRP A 376 -5.00 -9.27 15.62
N ASP A 377 -5.80 -10.30 15.87
CA ASP A 377 -6.14 -11.34 14.92
C ASP A 377 -7.44 -10.97 14.17
N PRO A 378 -7.38 -10.71 12.85
CA PRO A 378 -8.56 -10.30 12.08
C PRO A 378 -9.62 -11.40 11.99
N ILE A 379 -9.22 -12.68 12.01
CA ILE A 379 -10.10 -13.85 11.91
C ILE A 379 -10.84 -14.08 13.23
N LYS A 380 -10.11 -14.06 14.34
CA LYS A 380 -10.67 -14.30 15.69
C LYS A 380 -11.20 -13.03 16.34
N LYS A 381 -10.95 -11.86 15.74
CA LYS A 381 -11.39 -10.53 16.19
C LYS A 381 -11.02 -10.25 17.66
N ARG A 382 -9.78 -10.58 18.03
CA ARG A 382 -9.21 -10.35 19.38
C ARG A 382 -7.68 -10.38 19.37
N MET A 383 -7.07 -9.88 20.43
CA MET A 383 -5.62 -9.99 20.62
C MET A 383 -5.20 -11.46 20.82
N LYS A 384 -4.17 -11.89 20.09
CA LYS A 384 -3.62 -13.25 20.05
C LYS A 384 -2.10 -13.20 19.90
N PRO A 385 -1.37 -14.25 20.31
CA PRO A 385 0.04 -14.37 19.94
C PRO A 385 0.21 -14.41 18.42
N TRP A 386 1.43 -14.19 17.93
CA TRP A 386 1.78 -14.36 16.52
C TRP A 386 1.54 -15.77 16.00
N VAL A 387 1.77 -16.78 16.85
CA VAL A 387 1.66 -18.19 16.50
C VAL A 387 0.75 -18.89 17.52
N ASP A 388 -0.28 -19.56 17.03
CA ASP A 388 -1.09 -20.49 17.79
C ASP A 388 -0.39 -21.85 17.85
N LEU A 389 0.36 -22.10 18.94
CA LEU A 389 1.12 -23.33 19.12
C LEU A 389 0.26 -24.59 19.18
N HIS A 390 -1.00 -24.48 19.60
CA HIS A 390 -1.89 -25.64 19.60
C HIS A 390 -2.21 -26.06 18.18
N THR A 391 -2.63 -25.10 17.34
CA THR A 391 -2.92 -25.32 15.92
C THR A 391 -1.65 -25.73 15.16
N LEU A 392 -0.51 -25.10 15.47
CA LEU A 392 0.78 -25.45 14.89
C LEU A 392 1.16 -26.92 15.18
N ASN A 393 1.08 -27.33 16.45
CA ASN A 393 1.40 -28.70 16.84
C ASN A 393 0.43 -29.73 16.23
N TYR A 394 -0.85 -29.38 16.11
CA TYR A 394 -1.83 -30.22 15.42
C TYR A 394 -1.47 -30.41 13.94
N MET A 395 -1.02 -29.36 13.26
CA MET A 395 -0.72 -29.40 11.83
C MET A 395 0.61 -30.08 11.51
N TYR A 396 1.64 -29.88 12.33
CA TYR A 396 3.02 -30.27 11.99
C TYR A 396 3.61 -31.34 12.91
N GLY A 397 2.98 -31.58 14.07
CA GLY A 397 3.43 -32.58 15.03
C GLY A 397 3.02 -33.99 14.61
N ASP A 398 3.70 -34.97 15.19
CA ASP A 398 3.53 -36.39 14.82
C ASP A 398 2.32 -37.05 15.53
N GLY A 399 1.31 -36.27 15.90
CA GLY A 399 0.15 -36.73 16.69
C GLY A 399 0.42 -36.91 18.19
N SER A 400 1.67 -36.71 18.64
CA SER A 400 2.03 -36.59 20.05
C SER A 400 1.41 -35.31 20.61
N ALA A 401 0.37 -35.44 21.43
CA ALA A 401 -0.24 -34.31 22.10
C ALA A 401 0.80 -33.63 22.99
N CYS A 402 1.34 -32.50 22.53
CA CYS A 402 2.15 -31.63 23.37
C CYS A 402 1.19 -31.02 24.40
N ALA A 403 1.25 -31.51 25.64
CA ALA A 403 0.57 -30.89 26.75
C ALA A 403 1.33 -29.59 27.08
N ILE A 404 1.02 -28.52 26.35
CA ILE A 404 1.52 -27.19 26.65
C ILE A 404 0.75 -26.72 27.90
N LEU A 405 1.47 -26.57 29.01
CA LEU A 405 0.98 -26.06 30.30
C LEU A 405 1.08 -24.53 30.39
#